data_AF-X1KQD2-F1
#
_entry.id   AF-X1KQD2-F1
#
_cell.length_a   1.000
_cell.length_b   1.000
_cell.length_c   1.000
_cell.angle_alpha   90.00
_cell.angle_beta   90.00
_cell.angle_gamma   90.00
#
_symmetry.space_group_name_H-M   'P 1'
#
loop_
_entity.id
_entity.type
_entity.pdbx_description
1 polymer ?
#
loop_
_entity_poly.entity_id
_entity_poly.type
_entity_poly.pdbx_seq_one_letter_code
_entity_poly.pdbx_strand_id
1 'polypeptide(L)'
;MNGDSIHPASFRDPGGFLFTRDGVLYRQVNSVCRADYDLLMSSGLHDRLSSERLLIAHDEADVAPAVPEGAYKVLRPDLVAFISYP
;
A
#
# COMPACT_ATOMS: atom_id res chain seq x y z
N MET A 1 -5.54 -22.85 -4.07
CA MET A 1 -4.99 -21.98 -5.14
C MET A 1 -5.55 -20.59 -4.88
N ASN A 2 -4.95 -19.82 -3.97
CA ASN A 2 -5.41 -18.46 -3.71
C ASN A 2 -4.49 -17.52 -4.47
N GLY A 3 -4.88 -17.20 -5.70
CA GLY A 3 -4.23 -16.15 -6.48
C GLY A 3 -4.51 -14.78 -5.88
N ASP A 4 -3.79 -13.78 -6.38
CA ASP A 4 -3.95 -12.40 -5.95
C ASP A 4 -5.41 -11.94 -6.12
N SER A 5 -5.94 -11.26 -5.11
CA SER A 5 -7.26 -10.63 -5.19
C SER A 5 -7.11 -9.13 -5.05
N ILE A 6 -7.32 -8.40 -6.15
CA ILE A 6 -7.33 -6.94 -6.17
C ILE A 6 -8.58 -6.45 -5.44
N HIS A 7 -8.38 -5.53 -4.50
CA HIS A 7 -9.47 -4.95 -3.73
C HIS A 7 -10.20 -3.89 -4.57
N PRO A 8 -11.54 -4.00 -4.76
CA PRO A 8 -12.27 -3.16 -5.70
C PRO A 8 -12.34 -1.68 -5.29
N ALA A 9 -12.13 -1.36 -4.01
CA ALA A 9 -12.21 0.03 -3.53
C ALA A 9 -11.14 0.96 -4.15
N SER A 10 -10.06 0.43 -4.71
CA SER A 10 -8.99 1.21 -5.33
C SER A 10 -9.19 1.52 -6.82
N PHE A 11 -10.32 1.15 -7.42
CA PHE A 11 -10.55 1.19 -8.88
C PHE A 11 -10.38 2.55 -9.58
N ARG A 12 -10.32 3.68 -8.85
CA ARG A 12 -10.13 5.03 -9.40
C ARG A 12 -8.82 5.70 -8.98
N ASP A 13 -7.98 5.01 -8.23
CA ASP A 13 -6.68 5.54 -7.80
C ASP A 13 -5.62 5.21 -8.88
N PRO A 14 -5.16 6.19 -9.67
CA PRO A 14 -4.11 5.94 -10.65
C PRO A 14 -2.76 5.63 -9.99
N GLY A 15 -2.58 6.06 -8.73
CA GLY A 15 -1.37 5.92 -7.96
C GLY A 15 -1.14 4.55 -7.36
N GLY A 16 -2.14 3.67 -7.38
CA GLY A 16 -1.99 2.33 -6.85
C GLY A 16 -3.29 1.67 -6.42
N PHE A 17 -3.18 0.43 -5.94
CA PHE A 17 -4.34 -0.32 -5.47
C PHE A 17 -3.97 -1.32 -4.37
N LEU A 18 -4.97 -1.64 -3.54
CA LEU A 18 -4.86 -2.71 -2.55
C LEU A 18 -5.08 -4.07 -3.22
N PHE A 19 -4.34 -5.08 -2.78
CA PHE A 19 -4.55 -6.48 -3.17
C PHE A 19 -4.19 -7.40 -2.01
N THR A 20 -4.75 -8.61 -2.01
CA THR A 20 -4.41 -9.64 -1.04
C THR A 20 -3.68 -10.79 -1.71
N ARG A 21 -2.67 -11.33 -1.04
CA ARG A 21 -1.96 -12.55 -1.43
C ARG A 21 -1.76 -13.41 -0.19
N ASP A 22 -2.20 -14.66 -0.27
CA ASP A 22 -2.13 -15.62 0.85
C ASP A 22 -2.69 -15.07 2.18
N GLY A 23 -3.77 -14.27 2.10
CA GLY A 23 -4.42 -13.67 3.27
C GLY A 23 -3.73 -12.43 3.85
N VAL A 24 -2.62 -11.98 3.26
CA VAL A 24 -1.92 -10.74 3.65
C VAL A 24 -2.34 -9.60 2.73
N LEU A 25 -2.65 -8.43 3.30
CA LEU A 25 -2.98 -7.22 2.57
C LEU A 25 -1.70 -6.49 2.14
N TYR A 26 -1.67 -6.08 0.88
CA TYR A 26 -0.62 -5.28 0.28
C TYR A 26 -1.22 -4.11 -0.48
N ARG A 27 -0.41 -3.08 -0.73
CA ARG A 27 -0.67 -2.01 -1.69
C ARG A 27 0.38 -2.04 -2.77
N GLN A 28 -0.03 -2.04 -4.03
CA GLN A 28 0.87 -1.69 -5.12
C GLN A 28 0.86 -0.17 -5.27
N VAL A 29 2.05 0.44 -5.33
CA VAL A 29 2.26 1.82 -5.78
C VAL A 29 2.62 1.77 -7.26
N ASN A 30 1.95 2.57 -8.07
CA ASN A 30 2.21 2.66 -9.51
C ASN A 30 3.28 3.71 -9.83
N SER A 31 3.92 3.56 -10.98
CA SER A 31 5.02 4.40 -11.47
C SER A 31 4.66 5.89 -11.58
N VAL A 32 3.39 6.21 -11.81
CA VAL A 32 2.90 7.60 -11.83
C VAL A 32 3.13 8.33 -10.51
N CYS A 33 3.14 7.61 -9.38
CA CYS A 33 3.39 8.15 -8.04
C CYS A 33 4.84 7.98 -7.57
N ARG A 34 5.77 7.57 -8.45
CA ARG A 34 7.18 7.34 -8.08
C ARG A 34 7.80 8.56 -7.39
N ALA A 35 7.72 9.72 -8.03
CA ALA A 35 8.37 10.94 -7.53
C ALA A 35 7.81 11.36 -6.16
N ASP A 36 6.49 11.27 -5.98
CA ASP A 36 5.83 11.60 -4.72
C ASP A 36 6.20 10.60 -3.62
N TYR A 37 6.24 9.30 -3.95
CA TYR A 37 6.63 8.25 -3.01
C TYR A 37 8.09 8.40 -2.57
N ASP A 38 9.01 8.62 -3.52
CA ASP A 38 10.42 8.82 -3.22
C ASP A 38 10.64 10.04 -2.32
N LEU A 39 9.91 11.13 -2.57
CA LEU A 39 9.95 12.33 -1.73
C LEU A 39 9.37 12.06 -0.33
N LEU A 40 8.24 11.35 -0.23
CA LEU A 40 7.63 10.98 1.06
C LEU A 40 8.61 10.22 1.95
N MET A 41 9.30 9.22 1.38
CA MET A 41 10.26 8.40 2.11
C MET A 41 11.56 9.16 2.42
N SER A 42 12.16 9.82 1.42
CA SER A 42 13.46 10.49 1.59
C SER A 42 13.41 11.76 2.45
N SER A 43 12.25 12.40 2.57
CA SER A 43 12.08 13.61 3.40
C SER A 43 11.92 13.34 4.90
N GLY A 44 11.71 12.08 5.29
CA GLY A 44 11.35 11.71 6.67
C GLY A 44 9.91 12.08 7.06
N LEU A 45 9.10 12.57 6.11
CA LEU A 45 7.68 12.89 6.35
C LEU A 45 6.88 11.62 6.71
N HIS A 46 7.18 10.50 6.05
CA HIS A 46 6.59 9.20 6.39
C HIS A 46 6.73 8.90 7.89
N ASP A 47 7.98 8.87 8.39
CA ASP A 47 8.28 8.51 9.78
C ASP A 47 7.63 9.46 10.77
N ARG A 48 7.64 10.76 10.47
CA ARG A 48 6.95 11.76 11.29
C ARG A 48 5.46 11.46 11.38
N LEU A 49 4.76 11.32 10.25
CA LEU A 49 3.31 11.12 10.23
C LEU A 49 2.90 9.78 10.86
N SER A 50 3.67 8.72 10.63
CA SER A 50 3.41 7.40 11.24
C SER A 50 3.63 7.42 12.75
N SER A 51 4.68 8.09 13.24
CA SER A 51 4.93 8.23 14.69
C SER A 51 3.82 9.02 15.40
N GLU A 52 3.24 10.02 14.72
CA GLU A 52 2.13 10.83 15.21
C GLU A 52 0.76 10.14 14.99
N ARG A 53 0.72 8.92 14.43
CA ARG A 53 -0.51 8.17 14.06
C ARG A 53 -1.42 8.93 13.09
N LEU A 54 -0.85 9.81 12.28
CA LEU A 54 -1.54 10.56 11.22
C LEU A 54 -1.52 9.82 9.87
N LEU A 55 -0.65 8.81 9.74
CA LEU A 55 -0.54 7.94 8.57
C LEU A 55 -0.47 6.49 9.04
N ILE A 56 -1.13 5.58 8.33
CA ILE A 56 -0.96 4.15 8.55
C ILE A 56 0.48 3.78 8.17
N ALA A 57 1.21 3.28 9.17
CA ALA A 57 2.56 2.79 8.97
C ALA A 57 2.55 1.65 7.94
N HIS A 58 3.59 1.62 7.11
CA HIS A 58 3.77 0.59 6.11
C HIS A 58 5.24 0.37 5.81
N ASP A 59 5.56 -0.86 5.47
CA ASP A 59 6.91 -1.24 5.04
C ASP A 59 6.92 -1.55 3.54
N GLU A 60 8.04 -1.27 2.87
CA GLU A 60 8.30 -1.84 1.55
C GLU A 60 8.44 -3.37 1.67
N ALA A 61 7.69 -4.11 0.86
CA ALA A 61 7.67 -5.56 0.88
C ALA A 61 8.38 -6.11 -0.37
N ASP A 62 9.31 -7.04 -0.17
CA ASP A 62 9.96 -7.78 -1.25
C ASP A 62 9.06 -8.91 -1.75
N VAL A 63 7.97 -8.52 -2.44
CA VAL A 63 6.99 -9.43 -3.03
C VAL A 63 6.61 -8.92 -4.41
N ALA A 64 6.33 -9.84 -5.34
CA ALA A 64 5.93 -9.48 -6.69
C ALA A 64 4.68 -8.55 -6.70
N PRO A 65 4.63 -7.52 -7.55
CA PRO A 65 3.42 -6.73 -7.75
C PRO A 65 2.28 -7.61 -8.28
N ALA A 66 1.03 -7.26 -7.96
CA ALA A 66 -0.14 -7.95 -8.50
C ALA A 66 -0.33 -7.66 -10.00
N VAL A 67 0.01 -6.44 -10.44
CA VAL A 67 0.07 -6.06 -11.85
C VAL A 67 1.46 -5.49 -12.14
N PRO A 68 2.39 -6.29 -12.70
CA PRO A 68 3.76 -5.85 -12.93
C PRO A 68 3.89 -4.64 -13.85
N GLU A 69 2.98 -4.51 -14.81
CA GLU A 69 2.94 -3.36 -15.70
C GLU A 69 2.63 -2.09 -14.89
N GLY A 70 3.56 -1.13 -14.93
CA GLY A 70 3.40 0.14 -14.23
C GLY A 70 3.58 0.06 -12.72
N ALA A 71 3.97 -1.08 -12.14
CA ALA A 71 4.31 -1.16 -10.71
C ALA A 71 5.61 -0.41 -10.39
N TYR A 72 5.64 0.24 -9.23
CA TYR A 72 6.85 0.84 -8.68
C TYR A 72 7.32 0.16 -7.40
N LYS A 73 6.42 0.03 -6.41
CA LYS A 73 6.69 -0.60 -5.11
C LYS A 73 5.50 -1.42 -4.65
N VAL A 74 5.77 -2.41 -3.79
CA VAL A 74 4.73 -3.10 -3.03
C VAL A 74 4.93 -2.75 -1.56
N LEU A 75 3.84 -2.35 -0.91
CA LEU A 75 3.83 -1.95 0.48
C LEU A 75 2.98 -2.92 1.30
N ARG A 76 3.39 -3.18 2.53
CA ARG A 76 2.60 -3.90 3.52
C ARG A 76 2.15 -2.91 4.61
N PRO A 77 0.90 -2.43 4.57
CA PRO A 77 0.38 -1.55 5.62
C PRO A 77 -0.04 -2.33 6.87
N ASP A 78 0.00 -1.65 8.01
CA ASP A 78 -0.64 -2.12 9.22
C ASP A 78 -2.17 -2.15 9.06
N LEU A 79 -2.80 -3.22 9.56
CA LEU A 79 -4.26 -3.34 9.52
C LEU A 79 -4.91 -2.58 10.66
N VAL A 80 -5.84 -1.69 10.32
CA VAL A 80 -6.72 -1.05 11.29
C VAL A 80 -7.85 -2.01 11.65
N ALA A 81 -7.99 -2.31 12.94
CA ALA A 81 -9.08 -3.15 13.43
C ALA A 81 -10.44 -2.53 13.09
N PHE A 82 -11.33 -3.32 12.52
CA PHE A 82 -12.72 -2.91 12.32
C PHE A 82 -13.43 -2.88 13.67
N ILE A 83 -13.86 -1.69 14.10
CA ILE A 83 -14.67 -1.51 15.31
C ILE A 83 -16.13 -1.34 14.86
N SER A 84 -16.95 -2.38 15.02
CA SER A 84 -18.41 -2.26 14.91
C SER A 84 -19.03 -1.98 16.26
N TYR A 85 -20.03 -1.10 16.30
CA TYR A 85 -20.95 -1.04 17.45
C TYR A 85 -21.90 -2.26 17.42
N PRO A 86 -22.16 -2.91 18.57
CA PRO A 86 -23.22 -3.92 18.69
C PRO A 86 -24.63 -3.32 18.60
#